data_AF-A0AA91U2T8-F1
#
_entry.id   AF-A0AA91U2T8-F1
#
_cell.length_a   1.000
_cell.length_b   1.000
_cell.length_c   1.000
_cell.angle_alpha   90.00
_cell.angle_beta   90.00
_cell.angle_gamma   90.00
#
_symmetry.space_group_name_H-M   'P 1'
#
loop_
_entity.id
_entity.type
_entity.pdbx_description
1 polymer ?
#
loop_
_entity_poly.entity_id
_entity_poly.type
_entity_poly.pdbx_seq_one_letter_code
_entity_poly.pdbx_strand_id
1 'polypeptide(L)' 'MELYAEKVATRGLCAIAQAESLRYKLIGGLAVRRACYGVLRFIMESGARGCEVVVSGKLRGQRAKSMKFVDGLMIHSG' A
#
# COMPACT_ATOMS: atom_id res chain seq x y z
N MET A 1 2.85 26.21 22.14
CA MET A 1 2.15 25.19 21.32
C MET A 1 2.66 23.85 21.78
N GLU A 2 1.81 23.03 22.39
CA GLU A 2 2.16 21.70 22.87
C GLU A 2 1.76 20.65 21.82
N LEU A 3 2.64 19.67 21.59
CA LEU A 3 2.45 18.59 20.64
C LEU A 3 2.16 17.30 21.39
N TYR A 4 1.10 16.60 20.98
CA TYR A 4 0.69 15.30 21.52
C TYR A 4 0.75 14.25 20.41
N ALA A 5 1.15 13.03 20.77
CA ALA A 5 1.28 11.92 19.84
C ALA A 5 0.64 10.65 20.42
N GLU A 6 -0.23 10.02 19.64
CA GLU A 6 -0.89 8.76 20.00
C GLU A 6 -0.57 7.67 18.98
N LYS A 7 -0.49 6.43 19.45
CA LYS A 7 -0.22 5.28 18.59
C LYS A 7 -1.52 4.85 17.89
N VAL A 8 -1.44 4.68 16.57
CA VAL A 8 -2.51 4.04 15.81
C VAL A 8 -2.66 2.58 16.24
N ALA A 9 -3.83 2.22 16.77
CA ALA A 9 -4.10 0.89 17.33
C ALA A 9 -3.87 -0.24 16.30
N THR A 10 -4.42 -0.12 15.10
CA THR A 10 -4.31 -1.10 14.01
C THR A 10 -3.61 -0.49 12.80
N ARG A 11 -2.27 -0.40 12.86
CA ARG A 11 -1.45 0.15 11.77
C ARG A 11 -1.70 -0.53 10.41
N GLY A 12 -2.11 -1.80 10.40
CA GLY A 12 -2.47 -2.55 9.19
C GLY A 12 -3.69 -2.02 8.45
N LEU A 13 -4.60 -1.31 9.13
CA LEU A 13 -5.79 -0.71 8.54
C LEU A 13 -5.60 0.78 8.17
N CYS A 14 -4.45 1.37 8.51
CA CYS A 14 -4.13 2.74 8.17
C CYS A 14 -3.51 2.83 6.76
N ALA A 15 -4.24 3.38 5.79
CA ALA A 15 -3.79 3.50 4.41
C ALA A 15 -2.45 4.26 4.27
N ILE A 16 -2.29 5.38 4.99
CA ILE A 16 -1.08 6.22 4.93
C ILE A 16 0.13 5.44 5.43
N ALA A 17 0.01 4.77 6.57
CA ALA A 17 1.10 3.98 7.14
C ALA A 17 1.53 2.84 6.21
N GLN A 18 0.59 2.23 5.49
CA GLN A 18 0.88 1.18 4.51
C GLN A 18 1.48 1.72 3.21
N ALA A 19 1.05 2.89 2.75
CA ALA A 19 1.67 3.59 1.62
C ALA A 19 3.13 3.97 1.91
N GLU A 20 3.42 4.46 3.12
CA GLU A 20 4.80 4.73 3.56
C GLU A 20 5.63 3.44 3.63
N SER A 21 5.07 2.36 4.19
CA SER A 21 5.72 1.04 4.21
C SER A 21 6.05 0.55 2.79
N LEU A 22 5.14 0.73 1.84
CA LEU A 22 5.36 0.40 0.43
C LEU A 22 6.48 1.24 -0.18
N ARG A 23 6.50 2.56 0.08
CA ARG A 23 7.58 3.46 -0.35
C ARG A 23 8.94 2.98 0.16
N TYR A 24 9.06 2.66 1.44
CA TYR A 24 10.33 2.18 2.01
C TYR A 24 10.79 0.88 1.35
N LYS A 25 9.88 -0.07 1.09
CA LYS A 25 10.20 -1.32 0.39
C LYS A 25 10.69 -1.08 -1.04
N LEU A 26 10.06 -0.16 -1.77
CA LEU A 26 10.45 0.19 -3.14
C LEU A 26 11.80 0.91 -3.20
N ILE A 27 12.04 1.85 -2.28
CA ILE A 27 13.35 2.53 -2.15
C ILE A 27 14.44 1.51 -1.77
N GLY A 28 14.12 0.52 -0.94
CA GLY A 28 15.00 -0.59 -0.60
C GLY A 28 15.28 -1.57 -1.74
N GLY A 29 14.85 -1.27 -2.98
CA GLY A 29 15.16 -2.07 -4.16
C GLY A 29 14.33 -3.35 -4.33
N LEU A 30 13.28 -3.55 -3.51
CA LEU A 30 12.39 -4.70 -3.72
C LEU A 30 11.64 -4.54 -5.04
N ALA A 31 11.55 -5.64 -5.80
CA ALA A 31 10.75 -5.68 -7.01
C ALA A 31 9.29 -5.29 -6.73
N VAL A 32 8.71 -4.44 -7.58
CA VAL A 32 7.39 -3.83 -7.39
C VAL A 32 6.30 -4.84 -7.03
N ARG A 33 6.22 -5.97 -7.75
CA ARG A 33 5.24 -7.03 -7.46
C ARG A 33 5.42 -7.61 -6.05
N ARG A 34 6.66 -7.87 -5.64
CA ARG A 34 6.97 -8.43 -4.32
C ARG A 34 6.63 -7.44 -3.21
N ALA A 35 6.95 -6.17 -3.40
CA ALA A 35 6.64 -5.12 -2.43
C ALA A 35 5.12 -4.94 -2.26
N CYS A 36 4.38 -4.85 -3.38
CA CYS A 36 2.93 -4.66 -3.38
C CYS A 36 2.20 -5.87 -2.76
N TYR A 37 2.50 -7.10 -3.20
CA TYR A 37 1.87 -8.30 -2.63
C TYR A 37 2.18 -8.47 -1.14
N GLY A 38 3.38 -8.10 -0.70
CA GLY A 38 3.73 -8.17 0.73
C GLY A 38 2.94 -7.16 1.58
N VAL A 39 2.67 -5.96 1.08
CA VAL A 39 1.84 -4.96 1.79
C VAL A 39 0.37 -5.34 1.73
N LEU A 40 -0.12 -5.73 0.55
CA LEU A 40 -1.51 -6.12 0.34
C LEU A 40 -1.90 -7.33 1.21
N ARG A 41 -1.02 -8.34 1.30
CA ARG A 41 -1.20 -9.47 2.21
C ARG A 41 -1.28 -9.03 3.67
N PHE A 42 -0.39 -8.15 4.11
CA PHE A 42 -0.40 -7.62 5.48
C PHE A 42 -1.69 -6.87 5.83
N ILE A 43 -2.24 -6.11 4.88
CA ILE A 43 -3.51 -5.39 5.04
C ILE A 43 -4.67 -6.37 5.20
N MET A 44 -4.75 -7.39 4.34
CA MET A 44 -5.80 -8.41 4.40
C MET A 44 -5.70 -9.24 5.69
N GLU A 45 -4.50 -9.65 6.10
CA GLU A 45 -4.25 -10.35 7.38
C GLU A 45 -4.62 -9.50 8.61
N SER A 46 -4.59 -8.17 8.48
CA SER A 46 -5.02 -7.24 9.52
C SER A 46 -6.55 -7.08 9.62
N GLY A 47 -7.33 -7.84 8.84
CA GLY A 47 -8.79 -7.87 8.88
C GLY A 47 -9.49 -6.89 7.92
N ALA A 48 -8.81 -6.41 6.89
CA ALA A 48 -9.45 -5.58 5.86
C ALA A 48 -10.44 -6.39 5.00
N ARG A 49 -11.55 -5.76 4.60
CA ARG A 49 -12.53 -6.37 3.68
C ARG A 49 -12.07 -6.38 2.21
N GLY A 50 -11.19 -5.46 1.87
CA GLY A 50 -10.55 -5.36 0.57
C GLY A 50 -9.54 -4.23 0.54
N CYS A 51 -8.60 -4.32 -0.40
CA CYS A 51 -7.52 -3.38 -0.58
C CYS A 51 -7.19 -3.23 -2.07
N GLU A 52 -6.93 -2.00 -2.50
CA GLU A 52 -6.39 -1.70 -3.82
C GLU A 52 -5.09 -0.92 -3.65
N VAL A 53 -4.03 -1.41 -4.26
CA VAL A 53 -2.72 -0.74 -4.34
C VAL A 53 -2.43 -0.45 -5.80
N VAL A 54 -2.27 0.83 -6.14
CA VAL A 54 -1.92 1.28 -7.49
C VAL A 54 -0.51 1.86 -7.48
N VAL A 55 0.37 1.31 -8.30
CA VAL A 55 1.72 1.85 -8.53
C VAL A 55 1.83 2.31 -9.97
N SER A 56 2.08 3.61 -10.15
CA SER A 56 2.23 4.25 -11.45
C SER A 56 3.62 4.86 -11.62
N GLY A 57 4.10 4.92 -12.85
CA GLY A 57 5.37 5.56 -13.20
C GLY A 57 6.20 4.74 -14.17
N LYS A 58 7.50 5.05 -14.28
CA LYS A 58 8.46 4.31 -15.11
C LYS A 58 8.92 3.07 -14.34
N LEU A 59 8.37 1.91 -14.69
CA LEU A 59 8.61 0.67 -13.94
C LEU A 59 9.80 -0.13 -14.48
N ARG A 60 9.69 -0.65 -15.70
CA ARG A 60 10.76 -1.43 -16.36
C ARG A 60 11.34 -0.74 -17.59
N GLY A 61 10.77 0.37 -18.04
CA GLY A 61 11.16 1.05 -19.26
C GLY A 61 10.87 2.55 -19.20
N GLN A 62 11.17 3.25 -20.30
CA GLN A 62 11.06 4.71 -20.37
C GLN A 62 9.64 5.25 -20.41
N ARG A 63 8.66 4.39 -20.75
CA ARG A 63 7.24 4.75 -20.76
C ARG A 63 6.61 4.51 -19.39
N ALA A 64 5.71 5.41 -19.01
CA ALA A 64 4.91 5.23 -17.81
C ALA A 64 3.98 4.02 -17.97
N LYS A 65 3.81 3.26 -16.89
CA LYS A 65 2.86 2.17 -16.76
C LYS A 65 2.23 2.23 -15.38
N SER A 66 0.94 1.92 -15.33
CA SER A 66 0.22 1.71 -14.08
C SER A 66 0.02 0.22 -13.83
N MET A 67 0.25 -0.21 -12.59
CA MET A 67 -0.02 -1.56 -12.11
C MET A 67 -0.98 -1.46 -10.94
N LYS A 68 -2.14 -2.10 -11.09
CA LYS A 68 -3.15 -2.23 -10.05
C LYS A 68 -3.05 -3.63 -9.42
N PHE A 69 -3.00 -3.68 -8.10
CA PHE A 69 -3.04 -4.90 -7.29
C PHE A 69 -4.28 -4.80 -6.40
N VAL A 70 -5.20 -5.75 -6.53
CA VAL A 70 -6.48 -5.74 -5.81
C VAL A 70 -6.64 -7.07 -5.09
N ASP A 71 -7.19 -7.03 -3.88
CA ASP A 71 -7.64 -8.20 -3.14
C ASP A 71 -8.88 -7.84 -2.31
N GLY A 72 -9.77 -8.81 -2.11
CA GLY A 72 -11.07 -8.63 -1.46
C GLY A 72 -12.04 -7.72 -2.24
N LEU A 73 -13.01 -7.14 -1.51
CA LEU A 73 -14.07 -6.30 -2.07
C LEU A 73 -13.68 -4.82 -2.03
N MET A 74 -13.71 -4.15 -3.18
CA MET A 74 -13.55 -2.69 -3.29
C MET A 74 -14.80 -2.05 -3.88
N ILE A 75 -15.35 -1.04 -3.20
CA ILE A 75 -16.52 -0.29 -3.66
C ILE A 75 -16.00 0.99 -4.34
N HIS A 76 -16.37 1.18 -5.60
CA HIS A 76 -15.89 2.32 -6.41
C HIS A 76 -16.95 3.41 -6.63
N SER A 77 -18.22 3.05 -6.61
CA SER A 77 -19.36 3.95 -6.77
C SER A 77 -20.20 3.96 -5.50
N GLY A 78 -20.60 5.15 -5.08
CA GLY A 78 -21.56 5.41 -4.01
C GLY A 78 -22.49 6.53 -4.44
#